data_AF-V5H757-F1
#
_entry.id   AF-V5H757-F1
#
_cell.length_a   1.000
_cell.length_b   1.000
_cell.length_c   1.000
_cell.angle_alpha   90.00
_cell.angle_beta   90.00
_cell.angle_gamma   90.00
#
_symmetry.space_group_name_H-M   'P 1'
#
loop_
_entity.id
_entity.type
_entity.pdbx_description
1 polymer ?
#
loop_
_entity_poly.entity_id
_entity_poly.type
_entity_poly.pdbx_seq_one_letter_code
_entity_poly.pdbx_strand_id
1 'polypeptide(L)'
;THGREEMSDEDGTVRGSYRISLADGRMRVVKYIADKNGFRAGIATNEQGTESASSSGVVIHSAALPGADAARAAEKSRLASMA
;
A
#
# COMPACT_ATOMS: atom_id res chain seq x y z
N THR A 1 -2.16 8.75 12.63
CA THR A 1 -2.96 9.85 12.03
C THR A 1 -3.49 9.40 10.69
N HIS A 2 -4.56 10.02 10.21
CA HIS A 2 -5.12 9.74 8.88
C HIS A 2 -5.59 11.05 8.22
N GLY A 3 -5.75 11.02 6.90
CA GLY A 3 -6.29 12.14 6.12
C GLY A 3 -6.88 11.64 4.82
N ARG A 4 -7.86 12.36 4.27
CA ARG A 4 -8.46 12.08 2.96
C ARG A 4 -8.87 13.36 2.26
N GLU A 5 -8.81 13.34 0.94
CA GLU A 5 -9.32 14.38 0.05
C GLU A 5 -9.99 13.73 -1.15
N GLU A 6 -11.10 14.30 -1.62
CA GLU A 6 -11.88 13.76 -2.73
C GLU A 6 -12.61 14.89 -3.44
N MET A 7 -12.67 14.79 -4.77
CA MET A 7 -13.39 15.70 -5.65
C MET A 7 -14.15 14.90 -6.70
N SER A 8 -15.33 15.39 -7.07
CA SER A 8 -16.15 14.87 -8.16
C SER A 8 -16.42 15.96 -9.19
N ASP A 9 -16.44 15.63 -10.48
CA ASP A 9 -16.90 16.52 -11.54
C ASP A 9 -18.34 16.21 -12.00
N GLU A 10 -18.87 17.06 -12.90
CA GLU A 10 -20.25 16.95 -13.42
C GLU A 10 -20.48 15.66 -14.23
N ASP A 11 -19.42 15.09 -14.81
CA ASP A 11 -19.46 13.82 -15.54
C ASP A 11 -19.46 12.59 -14.60
N GLY A 12 -19.42 12.81 -13.28
CA GLY A 12 -19.41 11.76 -12.27
C GLY A 12 -18.03 11.12 -12.08
N THR A 13 -16.96 11.71 -12.60
CA THR A 13 -15.59 11.25 -12.32
C THR A 13 -15.22 11.64 -10.90
N VAL A 14 -14.72 10.67 -10.13
CA VAL A 14 -14.21 10.89 -8.77
C VAL A 14 -12.70 10.75 -8.76
N ARG A 15 -12.01 11.73 -8.17
CA ARG A 15 -10.57 11.68 -7.90
C ARG A 15 -10.33 11.93 -6.42
N GLY A 16 -9.45 11.14 -5.83
CA GLY A 16 -9.16 11.32 -4.42
C GLY A 16 -7.84 10.72 -3.99
N SER A 17 -7.49 11.02 -2.75
CA SER A 17 -6.38 10.39 -2.07
C SER A 17 -6.73 10.13 -0.60
N TYR A 18 -6.13 9.09 -0.03
CA TYR A 18 -6.14 8.91 1.42
C TYR A 18 -4.76 8.50 1.93
N ARG A 19 -4.53 8.83 3.19
CA ARG A 19 -3.30 8.52 3.92
C ARG A 19 -3.64 7.95 5.29
N ILE A 20 -2.93 6.90 5.67
CA ILE A 20 -2.89 6.36 7.03
C ILE A 20 -1.43 6.31 7.49
N SER A 21 -1.21 6.75 8.72
CA SER A 21 0.06 6.70 9.44
C SER A 21 -0.16 6.07 10.81
N LEU A 22 0.51 4.96 11.10
CA LEU A 22 0.46 4.28 12.38
C LEU A 22 1.62 4.71 13.29
N ALA A 23 1.46 4.52 14.60
CA ALA A 23 2.47 4.91 15.60
C ALA A 23 3.78 4.13 15.47
N ASP A 24 3.73 2.94 14.87
CA ASP A 24 4.89 2.08 14.58
C ASP A 24 5.64 2.47 13.30
N GLY A 25 5.30 3.61 12.69
CA GLY A 25 5.93 4.10 11.46
C GLY A 25 5.39 3.46 10.17
N ARG A 26 4.40 2.57 10.25
CA ARG A 26 3.73 2.05 9.05
C ARG A 26 2.84 3.11 8.41
N MET A 27 2.79 3.04 7.08
CA MET A 27 2.22 4.05 6.22
C MET A 27 1.50 3.39 5.04
N ARG A 28 0.37 3.98 4.67
CA ARG A 28 -0.30 3.71 3.40
C ARG A 28 -0.79 5.02 2.80
N VAL A 29 -0.45 5.25 1.53
CA VAL A 29 -0.97 6.37 0.73
C VAL A 29 -1.61 5.77 -0.52
N VAL A 30 -2.83 6.18 -0.82
CA VAL A 30 -3.54 5.75 -2.02
C VAL A 30 -3.99 6.98 -2.79
N LYS A 31 -3.78 6.96 -4.10
CA LYS A 31 -4.34 7.91 -5.05
C LYS A 31 -5.22 7.15 -6.02
N TYR A 32 -6.44 7.62 -6.26
CA TYR A 32 -7.40 6.90 -7.09
C TYR A 32 -8.20 7.81 -8.02
N ILE A 33 -8.69 7.20 -9.09
CA ILE A 33 -9.68 7.76 -10.01
C ILE A 33 -10.74 6.71 -10.30
N ALA A 34 -12.01 7.12 -10.27
CA ALA A 34 -13.14 6.35 -10.76
C ALA A 34 -13.82 7.14 -11.88
N ASP A 35 -13.83 6.60 -13.09
CA ASP A 35 -14.44 7.22 -14.27
C ASP A 35 -15.01 6.14 -15.20
N LYS A 36 -15.39 6.54 -16.43
CA LYS A 36 -15.89 5.63 -17.47
C LYS A 36 -14.95 4.46 -17.81
N ASN A 37 -13.66 4.55 -17.48
CA ASN A 37 -12.69 3.48 -17.70
C ASN A 37 -12.53 2.58 -16.45
N GLY A 38 -13.44 2.68 -15.49
CA GLY A 38 -13.43 1.91 -14.24
C GLY A 38 -12.66 2.57 -13.10
N PHE A 39 -12.40 1.80 -12.03
CA PHE A 39 -11.60 2.23 -10.89
C PHE A 39 -10.12 1.92 -11.11
N ARG A 40 -9.26 2.90 -10.84
CA ARG A 40 -7.80 2.74 -10.90
C ARG A 40 -7.14 3.42 -9.71
N ALA A 41 -6.10 2.80 -9.17
CA ALA A 41 -5.42 3.32 -8.00
C ALA A 41 -3.91 3.03 -7.98
N GLY A 42 -3.15 3.96 -7.41
CA GLY A 42 -1.76 3.74 -7.00
C GLY A 42 -1.68 3.69 -5.49
N ILE A 43 -1.04 2.66 -4.95
CA ILE A 43 -0.88 2.41 -3.51
C ILE A 43 0.61 2.43 -3.20
N ALA A 44 1.04 3.27 -2.25
CA ALA A 44 2.39 3.25 -1.67
C ALA A 44 2.29 2.79 -0.22
N THR A 45 3.04 1.76 0.17
CA THR A 45 2.98 1.19 1.53
C THR A 45 4.32 0.60 1.97
N ASN A 46 4.55 0.53 3.27
CA ASN A 46 5.67 -0.20 3.89
C ASN A 46 5.17 -1.29 4.86
N GLU A 47 3.93 -1.75 4.68
CA GLU A 47 3.34 -2.77 5.54
C GLU A 47 3.96 -4.16 5.26
N GLN A 48 4.52 -4.78 6.30
CA GLN A 48 5.04 -6.14 6.22
C GLN A 48 3.96 -7.11 5.73
N GLY A 49 4.33 -8.00 4.80
CA GLY A 49 3.39 -8.91 4.16
C GLY A 49 2.70 -8.32 2.92
N THR A 50 3.09 -7.12 2.47
CA THR A 50 2.66 -6.57 1.16
C THR A 50 3.79 -6.63 0.15
N GLU A 51 3.47 -7.00 -1.08
CA GLU A 51 4.42 -7.04 -2.20
C GLU A 51 4.04 -6.02 -3.27
N SER A 52 5.03 -5.60 -4.05
CA SER A 52 4.76 -4.76 -5.22
C SER A 52 4.08 -5.61 -6.30
N ALA A 53 2.96 -5.12 -6.81
CA ALA A 53 2.14 -5.84 -7.78
C ALA A 53 1.37 -4.87 -8.67
N SER A 54 0.96 -5.34 -9.85
CA SER A 54 0.10 -4.59 -10.76
C SER A 54 -1.00 -5.52 -11.28
N SER A 55 -2.25 -5.19 -10.98
CA SER A 55 -3.41 -5.98 -11.40
C SER A 55 -4.66 -5.12 -11.49
N SER A 56 -5.45 -5.31 -12.55
CA SER A 56 -6.78 -4.73 -12.72
C SER A 56 -6.88 -3.22 -12.40
N GLY A 57 -5.95 -2.41 -12.92
CA GLY A 57 -5.96 -0.96 -12.72
C GLY A 57 -5.42 -0.50 -11.36
N VAL A 58 -4.95 -1.41 -10.52
CA VAL A 58 -4.31 -1.11 -9.23
C VAL A 58 -2.83 -1.44 -9.30
N VAL A 59 -2.00 -0.46 -8.93
CA VAL A 59 -0.55 -0.62 -8.79
C VAL A 59 -0.17 -0.45 -7.33
N ILE A 60 0.51 -1.44 -6.77
CA ILE A 60 1.05 -1.42 -5.41
C ILE A 60 2.57 -1.27 -5.50
N HIS A 61 3.07 -0.24 -4.83
CA HIS A 61 4.48 -0.01 -4.56
C HIS A 61 4.72 -0.29 -3.07
N SER A 62 5.24 -1.48 -2.77
CA SER A 62 5.60 -1.87 -1.42
C SER A 62 7.09 -1.63 -1.17
N ALA A 63 7.40 -1.00 -0.03
CA ALA A 63 8.74 -0.91 0.53
C ALA A 63 9.00 -1.97 1.61
N ALA A 64 8.07 -2.89 1.85
CA ALA A 64 8.26 -4.00 2.77
C ALA A 64 9.18 -5.08 2.16
N LEU A 65 9.82 -5.86 3.02
CA LEU A 65 10.60 -7.01 2.59
C LEU A 65 9.68 -8.02 1.88
N PRO A 66 10.01 -8.51 0.67
CA PRO A 66 9.26 -9.57 -0.01
C PRO A 66 9.13 -10.81 0.86
N GLY A 67 8.09 -11.62 0.66
CA GLY A 67 7.75 -12.72 1.55
C GLY A 67 8.89 -13.73 1.78
N ALA A 68 9.61 -14.07 0.71
CA ALA A 68 10.76 -14.99 0.79
C ALA A 68 11.90 -14.43 1.64
N ASP A 69 12.22 -13.14 1.47
CA ASP A 69 13.28 -12.47 2.23
C ASP A 69 12.88 -12.25 3.68
N ALA A 70 11.61 -11.91 3.92
CA ALA A 70 11.04 -11.76 5.25
C ALA A 70 11.07 -13.09 6.02
N ALA A 71 10.71 -14.20 5.38
CA ALA A 71 10.79 -15.54 5.97
C ALA A 71 12.24 -15.92 6.33
N ARG A 72 13.19 -15.61 5.43
CA ARG A 72 14.61 -15.88 5.66
C ARG A 72 15.20 -15.03 6.79
N ALA A 73 14.80 -13.77 6.88
CA ALA A 73 15.18 -12.88 7.97
C ALA A 73 14.59 -13.33 9.31
N ALA A 74 13.35 -13.79 9.33
CA ALA A 74 12.69 -14.32 10.52
C ALA A 74 13.38 -15.59 11.04
N GLU A 75 13.74 -16.52 10.15
CA GLU A 75 14.47 -17.73 10.52
C GLU A 75 15.86 -17.41 11.07
N LYS A 76 16.60 -16.51 10.41
CA LYS A 76 17.91 -16.06 10.92
C LYS A 76 17.80 -15.45 12.32
N SER A 77 16.77 -14.65 12.57
CA SER A 77 16.51 -14.04 13.88
C SER A 77 16.19 -15.10 14.94
N ARG A 78 15.34 -16.08 14.58
CA ARG A 78 14.98 -17.20 15.46
C ARG A 78 16.21 -17.98 15.89
N LEU A 79 17.08 -18.35 14.96
CA LEU A 79 18.31 -19.09 15.25
C LEU A 79 19.28 -18.27 16.12
N ALA A 80 19.37 -16.96 15.90
CA ALA A 80 20.23 -16.08 16.71
C ALA A 80 19.76 -15.94 18.16
N SER A 81 18.45 -16.07 18.43
CA SER A 81 17.90 -16.03 19.80
C SER A 81 18.04 -17.33 20.60
N MET A 82 18.46 -18.42 19.94
CA MET A 82 18.61 -19.75 20.54
C MET A 82 20.06 -20.12 20.87
N ALA A 83 21.01 -19.23 20.59
CA ALA A 83 22.43 -19.35 20.91
C ALA A 83 22.79 -18.46 22.10
#